data_AF-A0A9D9PXT3-F1
#
_entry.id   AF-A0A9D9PXT3-F1
#
_cell.length_a   1.000
_cell.length_b   1.000
_cell.length_c   1.000
_cell.angle_alpha   90.00
_cell.angle_beta   90.00
_cell.angle_gamma   90.00
#
_symmetry.space_group_name_H-M   'P 1'
#
loop_
_entity.id
_entity.type
_entity.pdbx_description
1 polymer ?
#
loop_
_entity_poly.entity_id
_entity_poly.type
_entity_poly.pdbx_seq_one_letter_code
_entity_poly.pdbx_strand_id
1 'polypeptide(L)'
;MATFKSNSYEGRYLQLTITESVNVKANTSTLTWTLQCLGGSVNYYSTAPTTVTINGTVVYSKGATSWDSKVFPAAKGSTSGTITVAHGSDGKKSITVGFSTRVYYSTAQEYGGSMT
;
A
#
# COMPACT_ATOMS: atom_id res chain seq x y z
N MET A 1 4.80 12.67 3.95
CA MET A 1 3.96 11.85 3.06
C MET A 1 4.87 10.93 2.27
N ALA A 2 4.56 9.63 2.24
CA ALA A 2 5.31 8.64 1.47
C ALA A 2 4.42 8.05 0.37
N THR A 3 5.02 7.72 -0.78
CA THR A 3 4.31 7.10 -1.90
C THR A 3 5.14 5.97 -2.49
N PHE A 4 4.53 4.80 -2.64
CA PHE A 4 5.12 3.61 -3.24
C PHE A 4 4.28 3.18 -4.44
N LYS A 5 4.92 2.83 -5.56
CA LYS A 5 4.26 2.44 -6.80
C LYS A 5 4.73 1.05 -7.23
N SER A 6 3.79 0.22 -7.69
CA SER A 6 4.12 -1.05 -8.32
C SER A 6 4.73 -0.85 -9.72
N ASN A 7 5.06 -1.96 -10.38
CA ASN A 7 5.23 -1.94 -11.83
C ASN A 7 4.02 -1.35 -12.54
N SER A 8 4.23 -0.92 -13.78
CA SER A 8 3.15 -0.57 -14.69
C SER A 8 3.00 -1.63 -15.80
N TYR A 9 1.76 -1.90 -16.19
CA TYR A 9 1.42 -2.65 -17.40
C TYR A 9 0.36 -1.86 -18.16
N GLU A 10 0.65 -1.47 -19.42
CA GLU A 10 -0.23 -0.59 -20.21
C GLU A 10 -0.67 0.70 -19.47
N GLY A 11 0.20 1.23 -18.61
CA GLY A 11 -0.10 2.41 -17.79
C GLY A 11 -0.92 2.12 -16.53
N ARG A 12 -1.38 0.89 -16.29
CA ARG A 12 -2.02 0.48 -15.03
C ARG A 12 -0.98 0.19 -13.95
N TYR A 13 -1.17 0.69 -12.74
CA TYR A 13 -0.33 0.41 -11.56
C TYR A 13 -1.14 0.53 -10.27
N LEU A 14 -0.63 -0.06 -9.18
CA LEU A 14 -1.10 0.22 -7.84
C LEU A 14 -0.17 1.26 -7.19
N GLN A 15 -0.77 2.16 -6.40
CA GLN A 15 -0.06 3.17 -5.63
C GLN A 15 -0.51 3.12 -4.18
N LEU A 16 0.44 2.99 -3.26
CA LEU A 16 0.23 3.17 -1.83
C LEU A 16 0.70 4.57 -1.44
N THR A 17 -0.18 5.37 -0.84
CA THR A 17 0.15 6.66 -0.25
C THR A 17 -0.05 6.59 1.26
N ILE A 18 0.89 7.12 2.03
CA ILE A 18 0.82 7.20 3.49
C ILE A 18 1.07 8.64 3.93
N THR A 19 0.14 9.17 4.72
CA THR A 19 0.27 10.44 5.44
C THR A 19 0.35 10.18 6.94
N GLU A 20 0.87 11.17 7.66
CA GLU A 20 1.14 11.06 9.09
C GLU A 20 0.58 12.27 9.83
N SER A 21 -0.02 12.02 10.98
CA SER A 21 -0.31 13.00 12.01
C SER A 21 0.40 12.60 13.31
N VAL A 22 1.23 13.50 13.86
CA VAL A 22 2.05 13.24 15.05
C VAL A 22 1.32 13.70 16.31
N ASN A 23 1.30 12.85 17.34
CA ASN A 23 0.90 13.19 18.69
C ASN A 23 2.12 13.19 19.63
N VAL A 24 2.72 14.37 19.80
CA VAL A 24 3.93 14.55 20.63
C VAL A 24 3.66 14.17 22.09
N LYS A 25 2.50 14.53 22.64
CA LYS A 25 2.16 14.25 24.05
C LYS A 25 2.07 12.75 24.34
N ALA A 26 1.52 11.99 23.38
CA ALA A 26 1.40 10.54 23.51
C ALA A 26 2.64 9.79 22.99
N ASN A 27 3.62 10.48 22.39
CA ASN A 27 4.78 9.89 21.72
C ASN A 27 4.36 8.86 20.65
N THR A 28 3.36 9.22 19.84
CA THR A 28 2.81 8.36 18.78
C THR A 28 2.56 9.12 17.49
N SER A 29 2.33 8.36 16.42
CA SER A 29 1.85 8.85 15.14
C SER A 29 0.65 8.05 14.65
N THR A 30 -0.34 8.75 14.13
CA THR A 30 -1.40 8.14 13.33
C THR A 30 -0.98 8.18 11.87
N LEU A 31 -0.79 7.01 11.27
CA LEU A 31 -0.52 6.84 9.84
C LEU A 31 -1.83 6.56 9.13
N THR A 32 -2.19 7.40 8.17
CA THR A 32 -3.32 7.17 7.28
C THR A 32 -2.79 6.67 5.94
N TRP A 33 -3.24 5.51 5.50
CA TRP A 33 -2.80 4.89 4.27
C TRP A 33 -3.95 4.74 3.28
N THR A 34 -3.64 4.89 2.00
CA THR A 34 -4.57 4.66 0.89
C THR A 34 -3.86 3.86 -0.19
N LEU A 35 -4.39 2.68 -0.52
CA LEU A 35 -3.95 1.88 -1.66
C LEU A 35 -4.94 2.09 -2.81
N GLN A 36 -4.44 2.52 -3.96
CA GLN A 36 -5.24 2.86 -5.14
C GLN A 36 -4.78 2.09 -6.36
N CYS A 37 -5.72 1.74 -7.24
CA CYS A 37 -5.45 1.16 -8.54
C CYS A 37 -5.73 2.21 -9.62
N LEU A 38 -4.67 2.68 -10.28
CA LEU A 38 -4.66 3.90 -11.10
C LEU A 38 -4.15 3.63 -12.53
N GLY A 39 -4.47 4.53 -13.45
CA GLY A 39 -4.03 4.45 -14.85
C GLY A 39 -4.65 3.29 -15.64
N GLY A 40 -4.07 2.98 -16.80
CA GLY A 40 -4.58 2.01 -17.76
C GLY A 40 -5.82 2.48 -18.53
N SER A 41 -5.94 2.04 -19.78
CA SER A 41 -7.04 2.39 -20.68
C SER A 41 -8.34 1.69 -20.30
N VAL A 42 -8.27 0.43 -19.88
CA VAL A 42 -9.44 -0.34 -19.41
C VAL A 42 -9.61 -0.27 -17.90
N ASN A 43 -10.75 -0.78 -17.41
CA ASN A 43 -11.10 -0.73 -16.00
C ASN A 43 -10.50 -1.86 -15.17
N TYR A 44 -10.08 -2.97 -15.80
CA TYR A 44 -9.68 -4.19 -15.10
C TYR A 44 -8.36 -4.76 -15.63
N TYR A 45 -7.45 -5.12 -14.75
CA TYR A 45 -6.23 -5.87 -15.06
C TYR A 45 -5.98 -6.91 -13.97
N SER A 46 -5.54 -8.11 -14.32
CA SER A 46 -5.17 -9.11 -13.32
C SER A 46 -4.02 -8.60 -12.44
N THR A 47 -4.02 -9.01 -11.18
CA THR A 47 -2.99 -8.64 -10.20
C THR A 47 -2.50 -9.88 -9.46
N ALA A 48 -1.19 -9.93 -9.21
CA ALA A 48 -0.59 -10.89 -8.29
C ALA A 48 -1.17 -10.71 -6.87
N PRO A 49 -0.91 -11.64 -5.93
CA PRO A 49 -1.23 -11.42 -4.53
C PRO A 49 -0.72 -10.04 -4.07
N THR A 50 -1.58 -9.30 -3.40
CA THR A 50 -1.32 -7.93 -2.97
C THR A 50 -1.33 -7.85 -1.45
N THR A 51 -0.22 -7.42 -0.86
CA THR A 51 -0.06 -7.27 0.58
C THR A 51 0.58 -5.93 0.90
N VAL A 52 0.02 -5.22 1.88
CA VAL A 52 0.61 -4.01 2.45
C VAL A 52 0.87 -4.26 3.93
N THR A 53 2.12 -4.06 4.34
CA THR A 53 2.52 -4.04 5.74
C THR A 53 3.04 -2.67 6.12
N ILE A 54 2.66 -2.16 7.29
CA ILE A 54 3.16 -0.89 7.82
C ILE A 54 3.58 -1.15 9.26
N ASN A 55 4.85 -0.89 9.54
CA ASN A 55 5.49 -1.13 10.83
C ASN A 55 5.25 -2.55 11.38
N GLY A 56 5.37 -3.56 10.51
CA GLY A 56 5.14 -4.97 10.85
C GLY A 56 3.67 -5.41 10.87
N THR A 57 2.72 -4.47 10.80
CA THR A 57 1.27 -4.78 10.77
C THR A 57 0.79 -4.96 9.34
N VAL A 58 0.16 -6.09 9.01
CA VAL A 58 -0.55 -6.27 7.73
C VAL A 58 -1.83 -5.43 7.75
N VAL A 59 -1.88 -4.38 6.94
CA VAL A 59 -3.06 -3.47 6.85
C VAL A 59 -3.96 -3.78 5.66
N TYR A 60 -3.42 -4.50 4.68
CA TYR A 60 -4.17 -4.99 3.53
C TYR A 60 -3.57 -6.31 3.06
N SER A 61 -4.41 -7.29 2.76
CA SER A 61 -4.00 -8.53 2.11
C SER A 61 -5.11 -9.05 1.22
N LYS A 62 -4.78 -9.42 -0.01
CA LYS A 62 -5.68 -10.07 -0.93
C LYS A 62 -4.89 -11.01 -1.83
N GLY A 63 -5.46 -12.18 -2.11
CA GLY A 63 -4.89 -13.13 -3.06
C GLY A 63 -4.79 -12.55 -4.49
N ALA A 64 -4.19 -13.32 -5.38
CA ALA A 64 -4.18 -12.99 -6.80
C ALA A 64 -5.61 -12.72 -7.28
N THR A 65 -5.83 -11.60 -7.96
CA THR A 65 -7.16 -11.16 -8.36
C THR A 65 -7.22 -11.08 -9.87
N SER A 66 -7.98 -11.98 -10.50
CA SER A 66 -8.19 -12.02 -11.95
C SER A 66 -8.93 -10.78 -12.45
N TRP A 67 -8.62 -10.33 -13.66
CA TRP A 67 -9.36 -9.27 -14.35
C TRP A 67 -10.87 -9.56 -14.44
N ASP A 68 -11.25 -10.83 -14.60
CA ASP A 68 -12.66 -11.26 -14.68
C ASP A 68 -13.44 -11.05 -13.40
N SER A 69 -12.76 -11.01 -12.25
CA SER A 69 -13.42 -10.82 -10.96
C SER A 69 -14.00 -9.42 -10.79
N LYS A 70 -13.51 -8.44 -11.57
CA LYS A 70 -13.98 -7.04 -11.57
C LYS A 70 -14.02 -6.38 -10.19
N VAL A 71 -13.22 -6.88 -9.24
CA VAL A 71 -13.08 -6.31 -7.89
C VAL A 71 -11.67 -5.76 -7.69
N PHE A 72 -11.52 -4.84 -6.74
CA PHE A 72 -10.21 -4.34 -6.34
C PHE A 72 -9.30 -5.48 -5.81
N PRO A 73 -8.00 -5.52 -6.16
CA PRO A 73 -7.27 -4.49 -6.90
C PRO A 73 -7.23 -4.67 -8.42
N ALA A 74 -7.92 -5.67 -8.99
CA ALA A 74 -8.00 -5.79 -10.44
C ALA A 74 -8.80 -4.65 -11.08
N ALA A 75 -9.93 -4.29 -10.46
CA ALA A 75 -10.70 -3.09 -10.82
C ALA A 75 -10.03 -1.81 -10.32
N LYS A 76 -10.20 -0.72 -11.09
CA LYS A 76 -9.94 0.64 -10.57
C LYS A 76 -10.72 0.86 -9.29
N GLY A 77 -10.09 1.52 -8.34
CA GLY A 77 -10.67 1.77 -7.02
C GLY A 77 -9.60 2.02 -5.98
N SER A 78 -10.03 2.12 -4.73
CA SER A 78 -9.15 2.36 -3.60
C SER A 78 -9.68 1.72 -2.34
N THR A 79 -8.77 1.45 -1.41
CA THR A 79 -9.07 1.11 -0.02
C THR A 79 -8.10 1.86 0.88
N SER A 80 -8.49 2.12 2.11
CA SER A 80 -7.73 2.96 3.03
C SER A 80 -7.98 2.56 4.47
N GLY A 81 -7.09 3.00 5.36
CA GLY A 81 -7.23 2.80 6.79
C GLY A 81 -6.24 3.65 7.57
N THR A 82 -6.23 3.44 8.87
CA THR A 82 -5.28 4.08 9.77
C THR A 82 -4.62 3.05 10.68
N ILE A 83 -3.39 3.36 11.10
CA ILE A 83 -2.74 2.67 12.22
C ILE A 83 -2.05 3.67 13.13
N THR A 84 -1.87 3.31 14.39
CA THR A 84 -1.08 4.10 15.34
C THR A 84 0.26 3.42 15.57
N VAL A 85 1.34 4.19 15.49
CA VAL A 85 2.71 3.73 15.73
C VAL A 85 3.30 4.53 16.89
N ALA A 86 3.86 3.84 17.87
CA ALA A 86 4.61 4.46 18.96
C ALA A 86 6.02 4.87 18.49
N HIS A 87 6.53 5.95 19.06
CA HIS A 87 7.92 6.38 18.84
C HIS A 87 8.84 5.74 19.88
N GLY A 88 10.13 5.75 19.58
CA GLY A 88 11.18 5.48 20.56
C GLY A 88 11.16 6.50 21.70
N SER A 89 11.87 6.20 22.79
CA SER A 89 12.01 7.10 23.94
C SER A 89 12.68 8.44 23.60
N ASP A 90 13.41 8.50 22.49
CA ASP A 90 14.01 9.71 21.92
C ASP A 90 13.05 10.49 21.00
N GLY A 91 11.78 10.08 20.92
CA GLY A 91 10.76 10.66 20.06
C GLY A 91 10.93 10.35 18.57
N LYS A 92 11.91 9.51 18.20
CA LYS A 92 12.14 9.13 16.81
C LYS A 92 11.35 7.88 16.45
N LYS A 93 11.12 7.70 15.16
CA LYS A 93 10.49 6.51 14.60
C LYS A 93 11.17 6.15 13.29
N SER A 94 11.18 4.87 12.97
CA SER A 94 11.49 4.36 11.64
C SER A 94 10.41 3.34 11.32
N ILE A 95 9.62 3.62 10.30
CA ILE A 95 8.48 2.79 9.91
C ILE A 95 8.89 2.05 8.65
N THR A 96 8.96 0.73 8.73
CA THR A 96 9.12 -0.15 7.57
C THR A 96 7.77 -0.34 6.90
N VAL A 97 7.74 -0.20 5.57
CA VAL A 97 6.55 -0.40 4.73
C VAL A 97 6.84 -1.53 3.77
N GLY A 98 6.07 -2.61 3.81
CA GLY A 98 6.02 -3.63 2.76
C GLY A 98 4.89 -3.34 1.79
N PHE A 99 5.15 -3.48 0.50
CA PHE A 99 4.14 -3.31 -0.54
C PHE A 99 4.42 -4.31 -1.65
N SER A 100 3.87 -5.52 -1.46
CA SER A 100 3.99 -6.63 -2.38
C SER A 100 2.83 -6.63 -3.35
N THR A 101 3.08 -6.56 -4.65
CA THR A 101 2.05 -6.78 -5.68
C THR A 101 2.70 -6.96 -7.04
N ARG A 102 1.90 -7.11 -8.11
CA ARG A 102 2.34 -6.89 -9.49
C ARG A 102 1.11 -6.83 -10.40
N VAL A 103 1.07 -5.89 -11.33
CA VAL A 103 0.01 -5.81 -12.35
C VAL A 103 0.37 -6.71 -13.53
N TYR A 104 -0.54 -7.60 -13.91
CA TYR A 104 -0.45 -8.52 -15.05
C TYR A 104 0.68 -9.56 -14.97
N TYR A 105 1.09 -9.93 -13.76
CA TYR A 105 1.99 -11.05 -13.49
C TYR A 105 1.39 -11.94 -12.41
N SER A 106 1.75 -13.23 -12.40
CA SER A 106 1.31 -14.19 -11.39
C SER A 106 2.08 -14.06 -10.07
N THR A 107 3.36 -13.68 -10.13
CA THR A 107 4.24 -13.53 -8.97
C THR A 107 4.35 -12.08 -8.53
N ALA A 108 4.18 -11.85 -7.22
CA ALA A 108 4.34 -10.53 -6.61
C ALA A 108 5.82 -10.12 -6.51
N GLN A 109 6.05 -8.82 -6.39
CA GLN A 109 7.35 -8.23 -6.12
C GLN A 109 7.18 -7.13 -5.06
N GLU A 110 8.19 -6.94 -4.21
CA GLU A 110 8.20 -5.85 -3.23
C GLU A 110 8.53 -4.48 -3.85
N TYR A 111 7.73 -3.49 -3.48
CA TYR A 111 7.91 -2.07 -3.81
C TYR A 111 7.91 -1.17 -2.56
N GLY A 112 7.99 -1.80 -1.39
CA GLY A 112 8.04 -1.11 -0.10
C GLY A 112 9.35 -0.37 0.15
N GLY A 113 9.48 0.17 1.35
CA GLY A 113 10.67 0.91 1.80
C GLY A 113 10.54 1.34 3.25
N SER A 114 11.08 2.50 3.59
CA SER A 114 11.01 3.05 4.95
C SER A 114 10.57 4.51 4.92
N MET A 115 9.96 4.95 6.01
CA MET A 115 9.69 6.36 6.30
C MET A 115 10.14 6.72 7.71
N THR A 116 10.59 7.95 7.90
CA THR A 116 11.06 8.53 9.18
C THR A 116 10.23 9.72 9.57
#